data_AF-A0A7W4VKS2-F1
#
_entry.id   AF-A0A7W4VKS2-F1
#
_cell.length_a   1.000
_cell.length_b   1.000
_cell.length_c   1.000
_cell.angle_alpha   90.00
_cell.angle_beta   90.00
_cell.angle_gamma   90.00
#
_symmetry.space_group_name_H-M   'P 1'
#
loop_
_entity.id
_entity.type
_entity.pdbx_description
1 polymer ?
#
loop_
_entity_poly.entity_id
_entity_poly.type
_entity_poly.pdbx_seq_one_letter_code
_entity_poly.pdbx_strand_id
1 'polypeptide(L)'
;MTHIRSHLLAAFAVAGLIVSADAIGSSALAQASGCEQGQKIIAERRSLGEQFQKLSNGGKNKQLDPRAACSLFTKFSANGESGLKWMTENKDWCQVPDKVVEDFSAEHKRIQTIKGQACGAAAKMAEMEKRAKQRAQQAQQGGLAGKMGGGLTGTLSVPKGAL
;
A
#
# COMPACT_ATOMS: atom_id res chain seq x y z
N MET A 1 10.40 -40.80 -33.58
CA MET A 1 9.99 -42.16 -33.17
C MET A 1 10.97 -42.66 -32.13
N THR A 2 10.53 -42.82 -30.88
CA THR A 2 10.76 -43.95 -29.96
C THR A 2 10.31 -43.54 -28.55
N HIS A 3 9.07 -43.91 -28.21
CA HIS A 3 8.55 -43.96 -26.85
C HIS A 3 8.83 -45.36 -26.26
N ILE A 4 9.41 -45.45 -25.06
CA ILE A 4 9.42 -46.65 -24.21
C ILE A 4 9.45 -46.14 -22.74
N ARG A 5 8.32 -46.01 -22.04
CA ARG A 5 7.57 -47.01 -21.24
C ARG A 5 8.36 -47.65 -20.08
N SER A 6 7.86 -47.44 -18.86
CA SER A 6 7.46 -48.50 -17.89
C SER A 6 7.51 -47.95 -16.46
N HIS A 7 6.35 -47.69 -15.86
CA HIS A 7 5.66 -48.57 -14.90
C HIS A 7 6.35 -48.59 -13.54
N LEU A 8 5.67 -48.09 -12.51
CA LEU A 8 5.28 -48.89 -11.35
C LEU A 8 4.27 -48.11 -10.50
N LEU A 9 3.06 -48.68 -10.47
CA LEU A 9 2.04 -48.45 -9.47
C LEU A 9 2.58 -48.91 -8.11
N ALA A 10 2.40 -48.11 -7.07
CA ALA A 10 2.40 -48.57 -5.69
C ALA A 10 1.24 -47.90 -4.97
N ALA A 11 0.08 -48.56 -5.01
CA ALA A 11 -1.02 -48.31 -4.09
C ALA A 11 -0.65 -48.97 -2.76
N PHE A 12 -0.45 -48.16 -1.71
CA PHE A 12 -0.45 -48.64 -0.33
C PHE A 12 -1.79 -48.25 0.30
N ALA A 13 -2.60 -49.28 0.55
CA ALA A 13 -3.76 -49.21 1.41
C ALA A 13 -3.40 -49.81 2.79
N VAL A 14 -4.09 -49.31 3.81
CA VAL A 14 -4.28 -49.86 5.17
C VAL A 14 -3.19 -49.56 6.21
N ALA A 15 -3.51 -48.68 7.17
CA ALA A 15 -3.80 -49.06 8.56
C ALA A 15 -3.94 -47.80 9.42
N GLY A 16 -5.02 -47.73 10.21
CA GLY A 16 -5.32 -46.60 11.08
C GLY A 16 -4.33 -46.43 12.23
N LEU A 17 -4.00 -45.18 12.51
CA LEU A 17 -3.63 -44.72 13.83
C LEU A 17 -4.58 -43.57 14.17
N ILE A 18 -5.46 -43.85 15.13
CA ILE A 18 -6.24 -42.87 15.85
C ILE A 18 -5.21 -42.05 16.63
N VAL A 19 -4.78 -40.92 16.06
CA VAL A 19 -4.12 -39.88 16.84
C VAL A 19 -5.25 -39.14 17.55
N SER A 20 -5.34 -39.39 18.84
CA SER A 20 -6.08 -38.60 19.82
C SER A 20 -5.94 -37.13 19.45
N ALA A 21 -7.05 -36.52 19.05
CA ALA A 21 -7.19 -35.09 18.92
C ALA A 21 -7.21 -34.48 20.33
N ASP A 22 -6.09 -34.59 21.04
CA ASP A 22 -5.77 -33.72 22.16
C ASP A 22 -5.50 -32.34 21.57
N ALA A 23 -6.60 -31.64 21.31
CA ALA A 23 -6.81 -30.23 21.58
C ALA A 23 -5.55 -29.36 21.59
N ILE A 24 -4.87 -29.25 20.45
CA ILE A 24 -4.01 -28.10 20.18
C ILE A 24 -4.97 -26.93 19.93
N GLY A 25 -5.30 -26.22 21.02
CA GLY A 25 -6.37 -25.23 21.13
C GLY A 25 -6.39 -24.16 20.04
N SER A 26 -7.04 -24.46 18.92
CA SER A 26 -7.29 -23.54 17.81
C SER A 26 -8.74 -23.02 17.82
N SER A 27 -9.29 -22.78 19.00
CA SER A 27 -10.68 -22.32 19.16
C SER A 27 -10.86 -21.28 20.28
N ALA A 28 -9.88 -20.42 20.53
CA ALA A 28 -9.98 -19.34 21.52
C ALA A 28 -10.22 -17.94 20.91
N LEU A 29 -10.93 -17.82 19.78
CA LEU A 29 -11.33 -16.48 19.26
C LEU A 29 -12.78 -16.39 18.73
N ALA A 30 -13.60 -17.44 18.83
CA ALA A 30 -14.85 -17.50 18.07
C ALA A 30 -16.16 -17.48 18.89
N GLN A 31 -16.13 -17.55 20.23
CA GLN A 31 -17.38 -17.62 21.02
C GLN A 31 -17.42 -16.76 22.30
N ALA A 32 -16.42 -15.90 22.54
CA ALA A 32 -16.50 -14.95 23.65
C ALA A 32 -17.44 -13.80 23.25
N SER A 33 -18.68 -13.84 23.75
CA SER A 33 -19.58 -12.69 23.72
C SER A 33 -18.82 -11.46 24.24
N GLY A 34 -18.76 -10.39 23.44
CA GLY A 34 -18.02 -9.16 23.77
C GLY A 34 -16.70 -8.91 23.02
N CYS A 35 -16.15 -9.89 22.28
CA CYS A 35 -14.89 -9.69 21.53
C CYS A 35 -15.09 -9.32 20.04
N GLU A 36 -16.34 -9.12 19.60
CA GLU A 36 -16.70 -8.81 18.20
C GLU A 36 -16.03 -7.53 17.69
N GLN A 37 -15.82 -6.54 18.55
CA GLN A 37 -15.12 -5.32 18.18
C GLN A 37 -13.67 -5.60 17.73
N GLY A 38 -12.97 -6.50 18.42
CA GLY A 38 -11.62 -6.94 18.03
C GLY A 38 -11.64 -7.63 16.67
N GLN A 39 -12.60 -8.53 16.43
CA GLN A 39 -12.76 -9.19 15.14
C GLN A 39 -13.00 -8.17 14.01
N LYS A 40 -13.83 -7.15 14.25
CA LYS A 40 -14.08 -6.06 13.29
C LYS A 40 -12.82 -5.26 12.98
N ILE A 41 -12.02 -4.92 13.99
CA ILE A 41 -10.75 -4.21 13.81
C ILE A 41 -9.79 -5.01 12.93
N ILE A 42 -9.66 -6.32 13.19
CA ILE A 42 -8.79 -7.20 12.41
C ILE A 42 -9.32 -7.39 10.98
N ALA A 43 -10.64 -7.54 10.81
CA ALA A 43 -11.26 -7.63 9.49
C ALA A 43 -11.02 -6.37 8.66
N GLU A 44 -11.18 -5.18 9.26
CA GLU A 44 -10.87 -3.91 8.62
C GLU A 44 -9.38 -3.83 8.23
N ARG A 45 -8.47 -4.23 9.12
CA ARG A 45 -7.03 -4.26 8.82
C ARG A 45 -6.71 -5.15 7.61
N ARG A 46 -7.35 -6.33 7.51
CA ARG A 46 -7.21 -7.21 6.34
C ARG A 46 -7.70 -6.54 5.06
N SER A 47 -8.87 -5.89 5.11
CA SER A 47 -9.41 -5.13 3.98
C SER A 47 -8.48 -3.99 3.52
N LEU A 48 -7.83 -3.30 4.48
CA LEU A 48 -6.81 -2.31 4.15
C LEU A 48 -5.58 -2.96 3.49
N GLY A 49 -5.19 -4.17 3.91
CA GLY A 49 -4.15 -4.98 3.28
C GLY A 49 -4.44 -5.33 1.82
N GLU A 50 -5.69 -5.72 1.53
CA GLU A 50 -6.14 -5.98 0.16
C GLU A 50 -6.15 -4.70 -0.70
N GLN A 51 -6.56 -3.57 -0.13
CA GLN A 51 -6.48 -2.26 -0.79
C GLN A 51 -5.02 -1.90 -1.10
N PHE A 52 -4.09 -2.17 -0.19
CA PHE A 52 -2.67 -1.97 -0.42
C PHE A 52 -2.15 -2.86 -1.55
N GLN A 53 -2.50 -4.15 -1.54
CA GLN A 53 -2.11 -5.07 -2.60
C GLN A 53 -2.59 -4.57 -3.96
N LYS A 54 -3.87 -4.17 -4.08
CA LYS A 54 -4.45 -3.59 -5.29
C LYS A 54 -3.72 -2.32 -5.74
N LEU A 55 -3.39 -1.44 -4.79
CA LEU A 55 -2.61 -0.23 -5.07
C LEU A 55 -1.19 -0.55 -5.57
N SER A 56 -0.59 -1.61 -5.04
CA SER A 56 0.76 -2.06 -5.39
C SER A 56 0.83 -2.99 -6.61
N ASN A 57 -0.30 -3.43 -7.16
CA ASN A 57 -0.39 -4.55 -8.12
C ASN A 57 0.13 -4.27 -9.55
N GLY A 58 1.04 -3.31 -9.72
CA GLY A 58 1.74 -3.08 -11.00
C GLY A 58 3.17 -3.60 -11.04
N GLY A 59 3.59 -4.37 -10.02
CA GLY A 59 4.95 -4.88 -9.89
C GLY A 59 5.98 -3.80 -9.56
N LYS A 60 7.25 -4.20 -9.50
CA LYS A 60 8.42 -3.39 -9.13
C LYS A 60 8.63 -2.09 -9.95
N ASN A 61 7.98 -1.98 -11.11
CA ASN A 61 8.14 -0.85 -12.03
C ASN A 61 7.01 0.17 -11.98
N LYS A 62 5.87 -0.15 -11.34
CA LYS A 62 4.76 0.80 -11.19
C LYS A 62 4.99 1.62 -9.93
N GLN A 63 5.26 2.90 -10.14
CA GLN A 63 5.41 3.84 -9.04
C GLN A 63 4.10 3.93 -8.27
N LEU A 64 4.16 3.62 -6.97
CA LEU A 64 3.03 3.77 -6.05
C LEU A 64 2.65 5.24 -6.00
N ASP A 65 1.39 5.60 -6.25
CA ASP A 65 0.93 6.99 -6.10
C ASP A 65 1.03 7.42 -4.63
N PRO A 66 1.89 8.41 -4.29
CA PRO A 66 2.08 8.82 -2.90
C PRO A 66 0.83 9.37 -2.22
N ARG A 67 -0.13 9.95 -2.95
CA ARG A 67 -1.37 10.51 -2.37
C ARG A 67 -2.29 9.40 -1.91
N ALA A 68 -2.51 8.42 -2.78
CA ALA A 68 -3.27 7.21 -2.48
C ALA A 68 -2.59 6.42 -1.34
N ALA A 69 -1.27 6.29 -1.37
CA ALA A 69 -0.52 5.65 -0.29
C ALA A 69 -0.68 6.39 1.04
N CYS A 70 -0.52 7.72 1.06
CA CYS A 70 -0.70 8.53 2.27
C CYS A 70 -2.11 8.36 2.86
N SER A 71 -3.16 8.39 2.03
CA SER A 71 -4.53 8.17 2.46
C SER A 71 -4.72 6.77 3.07
N LEU A 72 -4.22 5.73 2.40
CA LEU A 72 -4.35 4.36 2.86
C LEU A 72 -3.60 4.11 4.18
N PHE A 73 -2.34 4.56 4.28
CA PHE A 73 -1.55 4.38 5.50
C PHE A 73 -2.07 5.22 6.68
N THR A 74 -2.80 6.31 6.40
CA THR A 74 -3.54 7.03 7.44
C THR A 74 -4.67 6.18 8.03
N LYS A 75 -5.41 5.44 7.20
CA LYS A 75 -6.44 4.49 7.67
C LYS A 75 -5.84 3.34 8.46
N PHE A 76 -4.74 2.75 7.99
CA PHE A 76 -4.01 1.72 8.73
C PHE A 76 -3.53 2.20 10.10
N SER A 77 -3.05 3.43 10.16
CA SER A 77 -2.63 4.09 11.40
C SER A 77 -3.81 4.23 12.37
N ALA A 78 -4.94 4.80 11.94
CA ALA A 78 -6.13 4.92 12.79
C ALA A 78 -6.71 3.57 13.27
N ASN A 79 -6.74 2.56 12.39
CA ASN A 79 -7.15 1.20 12.74
C ASN A 79 -6.18 0.59 13.76
N GLY A 80 -4.87 0.80 13.61
CA GLY A 80 -3.87 0.33 14.57
C GLY A 80 -3.94 0.99 15.94
N GLU A 81 -4.20 2.29 16.01
CA GLU A 81 -4.45 2.99 17.27
C GLU A 81 -5.67 2.39 17.99
N SER A 82 -6.77 2.19 17.25
CA SER A 82 -7.99 1.57 17.77
C SER A 82 -7.76 0.12 18.24
N GLY A 83 -6.98 -0.66 17.47
CA GLY A 83 -6.65 -2.04 17.80
C GLY A 83 -5.77 -2.18 19.03
N LEU A 84 -4.74 -1.33 19.17
CA LEU A 84 -3.89 -1.34 20.36
C LEU A 84 -4.68 -0.96 21.62
N LYS A 85 -5.54 0.06 21.51
CA LYS A 85 -6.44 0.44 22.61
C LYS A 85 -7.33 -0.73 23.00
N TRP A 86 -8.02 -1.34 22.02
CA TRP A 86 -8.90 -2.48 22.27
C TRP A 86 -8.14 -3.65 22.91
N MET A 87 -6.97 -4.03 22.39
CA MET A 87 -6.16 -5.10 22.97
C MET A 87 -5.74 -4.78 24.41
N THR A 88 -5.35 -3.54 24.70
CA THR A 88 -4.97 -3.13 26.06
C THR A 88 -6.14 -3.29 27.04
N GLU A 89 -7.34 -2.92 26.62
CA GLU A 89 -8.55 -2.96 27.45
C GLU A 89 -9.16 -4.37 27.57
N ASN A 90 -8.94 -5.23 26.58
CA ASN A 90 -9.71 -6.48 26.44
C ASN A 90 -8.84 -7.75 26.35
N LYS A 91 -7.51 -7.68 26.35
CA LYS A 91 -6.64 -8.85 26.12
C LYS A 91 -6.88 -10.00 27.10
N ASP A 92 -7.11 -9.69 28.37
CA ASP A 92 -7.27 -10.73 29.40
C ASP A 92 -8.65 -11.40 29.29
N TRP A 93 -9.69 -10.61 28.99
CA TRP A 93 -11.05 -11.12 28.76
C TRP A 93 -11.16 -11.94 27.47
N CYS A 94 -10.60 -11.42 26.39
CA CYS A 94 -10.64 -12.03 25.07
C CYS A 94 -9.48 -13.01 24.82
N GLN A 95 -8.69 -13.32 25.85
CA GLN A 95 -7.53 -14.24 25.79
C GLN A 95 -6.59 -13.94 24.60
N VAL A 96 -6.33 -12.66 24.33
CA VAL A 96 -5.40 -12.24 23.29
C VAL A 96 -3.97 -12.48 23.81
N PRO A 97 -3.17 -13.36 23.16
CA PRO A 97 -1.80 -13.63 23.62
C PRO A 97 -0.94 -12.36 23.57
N ASP A 98 -0.06 -12.16 24.56
CA ASP A 98 0.79 -10.95 24.62
C ASP A 98 1.66 -10.80 23.37
N LYS A 99 2.14 -11.92 22.80
CA LYS A 99 2.87 -11.92 21.52
C LYS A 99 2.08 -11.26 20.38
N VAL A 100 0.76 -11.44 20.34
CA VAL A 100 -0.10 -10.79 19.33
C VAL A 100 -0.14 -9.28 19.54
N VAL A 101 -0.22 -8.84 20.80
CA VAL A 101 -0.19 -7.41 21.16
C VAL A 101 1.16 -6.79 20.79
N GLU A 102 2.26 -7.49 21.07
CA GLU A 102 3.62 -7.07 20.69
C GLU A 102 3.81 -6.97 19.18
N ASP A 103 3.44 -8.01 18.44
CA ASP A 103 3.55 -8.06 16.98
C ASP A 103 2.69 -6.95 16.34
N PHE A 104 1.46 -6.75 16.84
CA PHE A 104 0.56 -5.70 16.38
C PHE A 104 1.10 -4.29 16.67
N SER A 105 1.70 -4.09 17.85
CA SER A 105 2.37 -2.83 18.23
C SER A 105 3.57 -2.53 17.34
N ALA A 106 4.41 -3.53 17.08
CA ALA A 106 5.55 -3.40 16.20
C ALA A 106 5.12 -3.08 14.76
N GLU A 107 4.09 -3.76 14.24
CA GLU A 107 3.51 -3.46 12.93
C GLU A 107 2.94 -2.05 12.88
N HIS A 108 2.20 -1.62 13.90
CA HIS A 108 1.65 -0.27 13.97
C HIS A 108 2.73 0.81 13.92
N LYS A 109 3.84 0.65 14.64
CA LYS A 109 5.00 1.56 14.57
C LYS A 109 5.59 1.63 13.16
N ARG A 110 5.72 0.49 12.47
CA ARG A 110 6.17 0.46 11.06
C ARG A 110 5.21 1.21 10.15
N ILE A 111 3.89 1.00 10.31
CA ILE A 111 2.85 1.69 9.56
C ILE A 111 2.94 3.22 9.75
N GLN A 112 3.15 3.71 10.97
CA GLN A 112 3.30 5.15 11.24
C GLN A 112 4.53 5.73 10.51
N THR A 113 5.63 4.98 10.47
CA THR A 113 6.83 5.39 9.71
C THR A 113 6.55 5.49 8.22
N ILE A 114 5.92 4.45 7.64
CA ILE A 114 5.59 4.41 6.21
C ILE A 114 4.57 5.49 5.85
N LYS A 115 3.57 5.74 6.71
CA LYS A 115 2.62 6.85 6.59
C LYS A 115 3.36 8.18 6.45
N GLY A 116 4.31 8.46 7.34
CA GLY A 116 5.11 9.67 7.31
C GLY A 116 5.86 9.85 5.98
N GLN A 117 6.47 8.78 5.48
CA GLN A 117 7.16 8.78 4.18
C GLN A 117 6.20 9.02 3.01
N ALA A 118 5.08 8.29 2.97
CA ALA A 118 4.08 8.40 1.90
C ALA A 118 3.46 9.80 1.85
N CYS A 119 3.08 10.35 3.01
CA CYS A 119 2.52 11.68 3.11
C CYS A 119 3.55 12.78 2.80
N GLY A 120 4.80 12.62 3.25
CA GLY A 120 5.89 13.52 2.88
C GLY A 120 6.13 13.55 1.37
N ALA A 121 6.12 12.39 0.71
CA ALA A 121 6.20 12.30 -0.74
C ALA A 121 4.98 12.94 -1.44
N ALA A 122 3.77 12.72 -0.94
CA ALA A 122 2.56 13.34 -1.47
C ALA A 122 2.62 14.88 -1.40
N ALA A 123 3.09 15.44 -0.28
CA ALA A 123 3.27 16.87 -0.11
C ALA A 123 4.28 17.45 -1.12
N LYS A 124 5.44 16.78 -1.29
CA LYS A 124 6.44 17.17 -2.30
C LYS A 124 5.87 17.16 -3.72
N MET A 125 5.09 16.14 -4.08
CA MET A 125 4.43 16.10 -5.39
C MET A 125 3.45 17.26 -5.59
N ALA A 126 2.64 17.59 -4.57
CA ALA A 126 1.70 18.70 -4.65
C ALA A 126 2.43 20.05 -4.86
N GLU A 127 3.56 20.24 -4.20
CA GLU A 127 4.40 21.43 -4.39
C GLU A 127 4.98 21.51 -5.82
N MET A 128 5.52 20.39 -6.33
CA MET A 128 6.06 20.33 -7.69
C MET A 128 4.99 20.61 -8.75
N GLU A 129 3.79 20.05 -8.60
CA GLU A 129 2.67 20.32 -9.49
C GLU A 129 2.23 21.79 -9.46
N LYS A 130 2.21 22.41 -8.28
CA LYS A 130 1.90 23.84 -8.15
C LYS A 130 2.92 24.69 -8.90
N ARG A 131 4.21 24.42 -8.72
CA ARG A 131 5.30 25.12 -9.43
C ARG A 131 5.22 24.90 -10.93
N ALA A 132 4.90 23.68 -11.39
CA ALA A 132 4.72 23.37 -12.80
C ALA A 132 3.54 24.15 -13.42
N LYS A 133 2.40 24.22 -12.72
CA LYS A 133 1.23 25.02 -13.16
C LYS A 133 1.56 26.50 -13.27
N GLN A 134 2.28 27.06 -12.29
CA GLN A 134 2.71 28.46 -12.32
C GLN A 134 3.63 28.77 -13.51
N ARG A 135 4.60 27.89 -13.79
CA ARG A 135 5.49 28.03 -14.95
C ARG A 135 4.73 27.91 -16.27
N ALA A 136 3.76 27.01 -16.37
CA ALA A 136 2.91 26.87 -17.56
C ALA A 136 2.06 28.14 -17.80
N GLN A 137 1.50 28.73 -16.74
CA GLN A 137 0.75 29.99 -16.83
C GLN A 137 1.62 31.17 -17.25
N GLN A 138 2.85 31.27 -16.71
CA GLN A 138 3.81 32.31 -17.11
C GLN A 138 4.27 32.14 -18.57
N ALA A 139 4.51 30.90 -19.02
CA ALA A 139 4.85 30.62 -20.42
C ALA A 139 3.69 30.97 -21.38
N GLN A 140 2.44 30.80 -20.96
CA GLN A 140 1.27 31.14 -21.78
C GLN A 140 0.99 32.65 -21.82
N GLN A 141 1.30 33.39 -20.75
CA GLN A 141 1.19 34.85 -20.71
C GLN A 141 2.39 35.54 -21.41
N GLY A 142 3.58 34.94 -21.36
CA GLY A 142 4.74 35.35 -22.17
C GLY A 142 4.65 34.94 -23.65
N GLY A 143 3.89 33.90 -23.97
CA GLY A 143 3.63 33.44 -25.34
C GLY A 143 2.67 34.34 -26.13
N LEU A 144 1.87 35.18 -25.46
CA LEU A 144 1.08 36.23 -26.13
C LEU A 144 1.89 37.52 -26.33
N ALA A 145 2.86 37.79 -25.44
CA ALA A 145 3.84 38.86 -25.65
C ALA A 145 4.85 38.51 -26.76
N GLY A 146 5.22 37.23 -26.92
CA GLY A 146 6.04 36.74 -28.04
C GLY A 146 5.28 36.60 -29.36
N LYS A 147 3.93 36.64 -29.36
CA LYS A 147 3.12 36.64 -30.58
C LYS A 147 2.68 38.03 -31.05
N MET A 148 3.02 39.07 -30.30
CA MET A 148 2.77 40.48 -30.65
C MET A 148 4.01 41.37 -30.54
N GLY A 149 5.20 40.81 -30.26
CA GLY A 149 6.43 41.60 -30.15
C GLY A 149 7.72 40.76 -30.14
N GLY A 150 8.30 40.56 -31.32
CA GLY A 150 9.75 40.44 -31.50
C GLY A 150 10.41 39.07 -31.29
N GLY A 151 10.82 38.44 -32.40
CA GLY A 151 11.89 37.43 -32.47
C GLY A 151 11.42 36.00 -32.19
N LEU A 152 11.15 35.16 -33.18
CA LEU A 152 12.20 34.36 -33.84
C LEU A 152 11.70 33.64 -35.12
N THR A 153 10.70 34.18 -35.82
CA THR A 153 10.24 33.62 -37.12
C THR A 153 10.21 34.64 -38.27
N GLY A 154 10.90 35.78 -38.16
CA GLY A 154 11.04 36.74 -39.24
C GLY A 154 12.34 36.52 -40.00
N THR A 155 12.24 36.19 -41.28
CA THR A 155 13.32 36.16 -42.28
C THR A 155 14.42 37.18 -42.01
N LEU A 156 15.65 36.71 -41.79
CA LEU A 156 16.84 37.54 -41.74
C LEU A 156 17.05 38.19 -43.13
N SER A 157 16.54 39.41 -43.33
CA SER A 157 16.86 40.21 -44.51
C SER A 157 18.30 40.69 -44.39
N VAL A 158 19.20 40.03 -45.11
CA VAL A 158 20.60 40.45 -45.28
C VAL A 158 20.62 41.77 -46.07
N PRO A 159 21.19 42.86 -45.53
CA PRO A 159 21.28 44.11 -46.28
C PRO A 159 22.33 43.95 -47.40
N LYS A 160 21.87 44.08 -48.65
CA LYS A 160 22.75 44.28 -49.82
C LYS A 160 23.42 45.64 -49.69
N GLY A 161 24.72 45.66 -49.43
CA GLY A 161 25.49 46.91 -49.44
C GLY A 161 26.81 46.90 -48.68
N ALA A 162 27.47 45.75 -48.48
CA ALA A 162 28.87 45.73 -48.09
C ALA A 162 29.73 45.47 -49.34
N LEU A 163 30.66 46.39 -49.56
CA LEU A 163 31.59 46.58 -50.67
C LEU A 163 32.35 45.31 -51.09
#